data_AF-A0A3D0RHC2-F1
#
_entry.id   AF-A0A3D0RHC2-F1
#
_cell.length_a   1.000
_cell.length_b   1.000
_cell.length_c   1.000
_cell.angle_alpha   90.00
_cell.angle_beta   90.00
_cell.angle_gamma   90.00
#
_symmetry.space_group_name_H-M   'P 1'
#
loop_
_entity.id
_entity.type
_entity.pdbx_description
1 polymer ?
#
loop_
_entity_poly.entity_id
_entity_poly.type
_entity_poly.pdbx_seq_one_letter_code
_entity_poly.pdbx_strand_id
1 'polypeptide(L)'
;MKSLVTFTRNDHTDGALRFGQMDGDVVTDLTDDFTGSFGTLSDAANAGALDTLFEAGGASKVALDDVILQAPLTAPGKIICV
;
A
#
# COMPACT_ATOMS: atom_id res chain seq x y z
N MET A 1 -2.23 -10.64 -11.09
CA MET A 1 -1.60 -9.40 -11.63
C MET A 1 -1.35 -8.55 -10.43
N LYS A 2 -0.10 -8.12 -10.26
CA LYS A 2 0.32 -7.41 -9.07
C LYS A 2 -0.06 -5.94 -9.16
N SER A 3 -0.57 -5.38 -8.08
CA SER A 3 -0.97 -3.98 -7.95
C SER A 3 -0.45 -3.38 -6.65
N LEU A 4 -0.17 -2.08 -6.62
CA LEU A 4 0.10 -1.36 -5.37
C LEU A 4 -1.21 -0.84 -4.80
N VAL A 5 -1.39 -1.02 -3.50
CA VAL A 5 -2.64 -0.71 -2.81
C VAL A 5 -2.38 0.05 -1.51
N THR A 6 -3.35 0.87 -1.14
CA THR A 6 -3.48 1.47 0.19
C THR A 6 -4.64 0.79 0.89
N PHE A 7 -4.49 0.43 2.16
CA PHE A 7 -5.51 -0.32 2.90
C PHE A 7 -5.44 -0.04 4.40
N THR A 8 -6.47 -0.44 5.12
CA THR A 8 -6.45 -0.61 6.58
C THR A 8 -6.59 -2.09 6.89
N ARG A 9 -5.96 -2.59 7.95
CA ARG A 9 -6.08 -4.00 8.35
C ARG A 9 -7.14 -4.17 9.44
N ASN A 10 -7.94 -5.23 9.35
CA ASN A 10 -8.96 -5.55 10.34
C ASN A 10 -8.36 -6.04 11.67
N ASP A 11 -7.14 -6.60 11.64
CA ASP A 11 -6.40 -7.07 12.82
C ASP A 11 -5.63 -5.96 13.56
N HIS A 12 -5.61 -4.73 13.03
CA HIS A 12 -5.08 -3.55 13.68
C HIS A 12 -6.21 -2.62 14.13
N THR A 13 -6.35 -2.42 15.45
CA THR A 13 -7.39 -1.57 16.03
C THR A 13 -7.11 -0.06 15.92
N ASP A 14 -5.95 0.32 15.41
CA ASP A 14 -5.54 1.73 15.27
C ASP A 14 -6.16 2.43 14.05
N GLY A 15 -6.73 1.67 13.11
CA GLY A 15 -7.25 2.20 11.85
C GLY A 15 -6.18 2.87 10.98
N ALA A 16 -4.90 2.55 11.21
CA ALA A 16 -3.80 3.17 10.49
C ALA A 16 -3.84 2.80 9.01
N LEU A 17 -3.62 3.80 8.15
CA LEU A 17 -3.43 3.58 6.72
C LEU A 17 -2.08 2.90 6.49
N ARG A 18 -2.11 1.85 5.67
CA ARG A 18 -0.98 1.01 5.31
C ARG A 18 -0.89 0.93 3.79
N PHE A 19 0.28 0.56 3.28
CA PHE A 19 0.48 0.37 1.86
C PHE A 19 1.26 -0.90 1.57
N GLY A 20 1.07 -1.42 0.36
CA GLY A 20 1.69 -2.67 -0.02
C GLY A 20 1.29 -3.15 -1.39
N GLN A 21 1.45 -4.45 -1.59
CA GLN A 21 1.20 -5.13 -2.86
C GLN A 21 -0.02 -6.03 -2.72
N MET A 22 -0.86 -6.07 -3.74
CA MET A 22 -1.93 -7.05 -3.87
C MET A 22 -1.62 -7.97 -5.05
N ASP A 23 -1.66 -9.28 -4.83
CA ASP A 23 -1.59 -10.28 -5.89
C ASP A 23 -2.61 -11.40 -5.63
N GLY A 24 -3.69 -11.39 -6.42
CA GLY A 24 -4.86 -12.22 -6.16
C GLY A 24 -5.49 -11.86 -4.81
N ASP A 25 -5.75 -12.87 -3.99
CA ASP A 25 -6.42 -12.72 -2.68
C ASP A 25 -5.44 -12.49 -1.53
N VAL A 26 -4.18 -12.12 -1.84
CA VAL A 26 -3.14 -11.85 -0.86
C VAL A 26 -2.68 -10.40 -0.95
N VAL A 27 -2.66 -9.73 0.20
CA VAL A 27 -2.05 -8.42 0.39
C VAL A 27 -0.76 -8.59 1.18
N THR A 28 0.35 -8.13 0.60
CA THR A 28 1.65 -8.04 1.26
C THR A 28 1.82 -6.62 1.77
N ASP A 29 1.76 -6.45 3.09
CA ASP A 29 1.93 -5.19 3.79
C ASP A 29 3.41 -4.81 3.83
N LEU A 30 3.76 -3.68 3.21
CA LEU A 30 5.13 -3.17 3.11
C LEU A 30 5.38 -2.00 4.06
N THR A 31 4.38 -1.60 4.85
CA THR A 31 4.43 -0.37 5.66
C THR A 31 5.62 -0.39 6.61
N ASP A 32 5.83 -1.51 7.31
CA ASP A 32 6.91 -1.62 8.28
C ASP A 32 8.28 -1.81 7.61
N ASP A 33 8.33 -2.48 6.46
CA ASP A 33 9.56 -2.71 5.68
C ASP A 33 10.18 -1.40 5.16
N PHE A 34 9.36 -0.37 4.97
CA PHE A 34 9.78 0.95 4.49
C PHE A 34 9.73 2.04 5.56
N THR A 35 9.63 1.66 6.84
CA THR A 35 9.69 2.61 7.97
C THR A 35 10.93 3.50 7.86
N GLY A 36 10.72 4.82 7.93
CA GLY A 36 11.79 5.83 7.80
C GLY A 36 12.16 6.18 6.36
N SER A 37 11.66 5.45 5.35
CA SER A 37 11.78 5.81 3.93
C SER A 37 10.49 6.45 3.40
N PHE A 38 9.35 5.77 3.56
CA PHE A 38 8.05 6.24 3.08
C PHE A 38 6.99 6.01 4.15
N GLY A 39 6.13 7.01 4.38
CA GLY A 39 4.99 6.87 5.30
C GLY A 39 3.72 6.36 4.60
N THR A 40 3.61 6.60 3.29
CA THR A 40 2.43 6.28 2.48
C THR A 40 2.80 5.86 1.06
N LEU A 41 1.85 5.27 0.34
CA LEU A 41 2.02 5.00 -1.10
C LEU A 41 2.26 6.29 -1.90
N SER A 42 1.64 7.41 -1.48
CA SER A 42 1.87 8.73 -2.08
C SER A 42 3.31 9.20 -1.92
N ASP A 43 3.93 8.98 -0.76
CA ASP A 43 5.32 9.36 -0.52
C ASP A 43 6.26 8.58 -1.42
N ALA A 44 6.04 7.27 -1.54
CA ALA A 44 6.81 6.42 -2.44
C ALA A 44 6.63 6.82 -3.91
N ALA A 45 5.40 7.16 -4.32
CA ALA A 45 5.11 7.65 -5.67
C ALA A 45 5.86 8.98 -5.95
N ASN A 46 5.81 9.92 -5.01
CA ASN A 46 6.48 11.21 -5.12
C ASN A 46 8.01 11.08 -5.13
N ALA A 47 8.56 10.05 -4.49
CA ALA A 47 9.98 9.71 -4.52
C ALA A 47 10.39 8.92 -5.77
N GLY A 48 9.46 8.56 -6.66
CA GLY A 48 9.75 7.75 -7.85
C GLY A 48 10.09 6.29 -7.54
N ALA A 49 9.65 5.77 -6.39
CA ALA A 49 10.04 4.47 -5.86
C ALA A 49 9.00 3.35 -6.11
N LEU A 50 8.09 3.52 -7.07
CA LEU A 50 7.03 2.54 -7.33
C LEU A 50 7.58 1.18 -7.79
N ASP A 51 8.63 1.17 -8.61
CA ASP A 51 9.27 -0.07 -9.06
C ASP A 51 9.89 -0.82 -7.89
N THR A 52 10.57 -0.11 -6.98
CA THR A 52 11.08 -0.67 -5.72
C THR A 52 9.96 -1.31 -4.90
N LEU A 53 8.80 -0.64 -4.81
CA LEU A 53 7.64 -1.21 -4.13
C LEU A 53 7.07 -2.42 -4.84
N PHE A 54 7.21 -2.59 -6.16
CA PHE A 54 6.76 -3.79 -6.87
C PHE A 54 7.73 -4.97 -6.72
N GLU A 55 9.03 -4.70 -6.59
CA GLU A 55 10.08 -5.70 -6.41
C GLU A 55 10.21 -6.18 -4.96
N ALA A 56 9.69 -5.43 -3.99
CA ALA A 56 9.73 -5.78 -2.58
C ALA A 56 9.11 -7.17 -2.31
N GLY A 57 9.81 -8.00 -1.53
CA GLY A 57 9.39 -9.37 -1.24
C GLY A 57 8.39 -9.51 -0.07
N GLY A 58 8.35 -8.51 0.83
CA GLY A 58 7.48 -8.34 2.00
C GLY A 58 7.12 -9.58 2.82
N ALA A 59 7.45 -9.59 4.11
CA ALA A 59 7.17 -10.75 4.98
C ALA A 59 5.73 -10.78 5.51
N SER A 60 5.08 -9.62 5.64
CA SER A 60 3.76 -9.48 6.27
C SER A 60 2.65 -9.71 5.24
N LYS A 61 2.15 -10.95 5.16
CA LYS A 61 1.07 -11.35 4.24
C LYS A 61 -0.25 -11.46 4.98
N VAL A 62 -1.31 -10.90 4.38
CA VAL A 62 -2.67 -10.88 4.91
C VAL A 62 -3.63 -11.29 3.80
N ALA A 63 -4.75 -11.94 4.14
CA ALA A 63 -5.77 -12.22 3.15
C ALA A 63 -6.48 -10.92 2.74
N LEU A 64 -6.97 -10.85 1.50
CA LEU A 64 -7.71 -9.71 0.99
C LEU A 64 -8.98 -9.42 1.82
N ASP A 65 -9.65 -10.46 2.32
CA ASP A 65 -10.85 -10.35 3.17
C ASP A 65 -10.55 -9.75 4.57
N ASP A 66 -9.28 -9.73 4.98
CA ASP A 66 -8.83 -9.18 6.26
C ASP A 66 -8.40 -7.70 6.17
N VAL A 67 -8.57 -7.07 5.00
CA VAL A 67 -8.25 -5.66 4.79
C VAL A 67 -9.42 -4.90 4.17
N ILE A 68 -9.42 -3.58 4.37
CA ILE A 68 -10.32 -2.67 3.68
C ILE A 68 -9.48 -1.84 2.73
N LEU A 69 -9.65 -2.07 1.42
CA LEU A 69 -8.96 -1.28 0.39
C LEU A 69 -9.42 0.18 0.44
N GLN A 70 -8.46 1.07 0.34
CA GLN A 70 -8.65 2.52 0.36
C GLN A 70 -8.30 3.11 -1.02
N ALA A 71 -8.60 4.40 -1.19
CA ALA A 71 -8.09 5.13 -2.34
C ALA A 71 -6.54 4.99 -2.40
N PRO A 72 -5.95 4.59 -3.55
CA PRO A 72 -4.51 4.35 -3.64
C PRO A 72 -3.68 5.57 -3.24
N LEU A 73 -4.15 6.76 -3.61
CA LEU A 73 -3.60 8.05 -3.19
C LEU A 73 -4.70 8.79 -2.44
N THR A 74 -4.51 9.03 -1.14
CA THR A 74 -5.56 9.62 -0.28
C THR A 74 -5.80 11.11 -0.53
N ALA A 75 -4.79 11.84 -1.03
CA ALA A 75 -4.88 13.26 -1.31
C ALA A 75 -4.09 13.64 -2.59
N PRO A 76 -4.58 13.24 -3.79
CA PRO A 76 -3.91 13.59 -5.03
C PRO A 76 -3.98 15.12 -5.26
N GLY A 77 -2.84 15.73 -5.61
CA GLY A 77 -2.81 17.17 -5.91
C GLY A 77 -3.60 17.57 -7.15
N LYS A 78 -3.78 16.64 -8.09
CA LYS A 78 -4.61 16.78 -9.30
C LYS A 78 -5.19 15.42 -9.71
N ILE A 79 -6.42 15.41 -10.20
CA ILE A 79 -7.06 14.28 -10.87
C ILE A 79 -7.37 14.74 -12.30
N ILE A 80 -6.78 14.09 -13.30
CA ILE A 80 -6.98 14.42 -14.71
C ILE A 80 -7.95 13.40 -15.30
N CYS A 81 -9.15 13.86 -15.68
CA CYS A 81 -10.14 13.05 -16.39
C CYS A 81 -10.01 13.29 -17.89
N VAL A 82 -10.12 12.23 -18.69
CA VAL A 82 -10.07 12.26 -20.16
C VAL A 82 -11.41 11.92 -20.76
#